data_AF-Q9PCU9-F1
#
_entry.id   AF-Q9PCU9-F1
#
_cell.length_a   1.000
_cell.length_b   1.000
_cell.length_c   1.000
_cell.angle_alpha   90.00
_cell.angle_beta   90.00
_cell.angle_gamma   90.00
#
_symmetry.space_group_name_H-M   'P 1'
#
loop_
_entity.id
_entity.type
_entity.pdbx_description
1 polymer ?
#
loop_
_entity_poly.entity_id
_entity_poly.type
_entity_poly.pdbx_seq_one_letter_code
_entity_poly.pdbx_strand_id
1 'polypeptide(L)' 'MLTDHEKAERRAVVQSALASQRIEGLEPDAQAVVDAECWARGEMTIATAVDQYKARVRLQMA' A
#
# COMPACT_ATOMS: atom_id res chain seq x y z
N MET A 1 -0.53 -0.99 -19.05
CA MET A 1 -1.74 -1.34 -18.28
C MET A 1 -1.55 -2.72 -17.70
N LEU A 2 -2.01 -2.97 -16.47
CA LEU A 2 -1.98 -4.29 -15.87
C LEU A 2 -3.13 -5.14 -16.39
N THR A 3 -2.86 -6.42 -16.62
CA THR A 3 -3.85 -7.46 -16.83
C THR A 3 -4.66 -7.70 -15.56
N ASP A 4 -5.83 -8.33 -15.69
CA ASP A 4 -6.66 -8.67 -14.53
C ASP A 4 -6.00 -9.72 -13.64
N HIS A 5 -5.18 -10.61 -14.22
CA HIS A 5 -4.36 -11.55 -13.47
C HIS A 5 -3.33 -10.83 -12.59
N GLU A 6 -2.56 -9.90 -13.15
CA GLU A 6 -1.58 -9.12 -12.39
C GLU A 6 -2.24 -8.29 -11.29
N LYS A 7 -3.43 -7.72 -11.53
CA LYS A 7 -4.19 -7.01 -10.49
C LYS A 7 -4.62 -7.94 -9.36
N ALA A 8 -5.05 -9.16 -9.69
CA ALA A 8 -5.45 -10.16 -8.70
C ALA A 8 -4.26 -10.60 -7.84
N GLU A 9 -3.11 -10.87 -8.46
CA GLU A 9 -1.87 -11.21 -7.75
C GLU A 9 -1.44 -10.09 -6.80
N ARG A 10 -1.41 -8.83 -7.28
CA ARG A 10 -1.06 -7.68 -6.44
C ARG A 10 -2.05 -7.47 -5.30
N ARG A 11 -3.35 -7.65 -5.55
CA ARG A 11 -4.38 -7.58 -4.50
C ARG A 11 -4.12 -8.62 -3.41
N ALA A 12 -3.78 -9.85 -3.78
CA ALA A 12 -3.44 -10.90 -2.82
C ALA A 12 -2.21 -10.54 -1.98
N VAL A 13 -1.19 -9.91 -2.59
CA VAL A 13 -0.01 -9.40 -1.88
C VAL A 13 -0.41 -8.34 -0.85
N VAL A 14 -1.23 -7.35 -1.22
CA VAL A 14 -1.71 -6.31 -0.28
C VAL A 14 -2.49 -6.93 0.87
N GLN A 15 -3.42 -7.84 0.58
CA GLN A 15 -4.23 -8.50 1.61
C GLN A 15 -3.38 -9.30 2.60
N SER A 16 -2.40 -10.06 2.08
CA SER A 16 -1.47 -10.83 2.90
C SER A 16 -0.60 -9.93 3.79
N ALA A 17 -0.07 -8.84 3.23
CA ALA A 17 0.73 -7.88 3.98
C ALA A 17 -0.07 -7.16 5.08
N LEU A 18 -1.33 -6.78 4.82
CA LEU A 18 -2.18 -6.17 5.84
C LEU A 18 -2.58 -7.18 6.93
N ALA A 19 -2.87 -8.42 6.54
CA ALA A 19 -3.19 -9.49 7.48
C ALA A 19 -2.01 -9.76 8.42
N SER A 20 -0.77 -9.79 7.92
CA SER A 20 0.40 -10.02 8.77
C SER A 20 0.59 -8.93 9.81
N GLN A 21 0.37 -7.65 9.47
CA GLN A 21 0.43 -6.56 10.45
C GLN A 21 -0.66 -6.67 11.52
N ARG A 22 -1.90 -6.97 11.10
CA ARG A 22 -3.05 -7.05 12.02
C ARG A 22 -2.97 -8.25 12.96
N ILE A 23 -2.39 -9.37 12.52
CA ILE A 23 -2.11 -10.52 13.39
C ILE A 23 -1.20 -10.11 14.55
N GLU A 24 -0.25 -9.21 14.30
CA GLU A 24 0.65 -8.63 15.33
C GLU A 24 0.00 -7.49 16.13
N GLY A 25 -1.30 -7.22 15.93
CA GLY A 25 -2.03 -6.14 16.61
C GLY A 25 -1.69 -4.74 16.10
N LEU A 26 -1.02 -4.62 14.94
CA LEU A 26 -0.68 -3.35 14.31
C LEU A 26 -1.75 -2.96 13.30
N GLU A 27 -2.23 -1.72 13.36
CA GLU A 27 -3.06 -1.14 12.30
C GLU A 27 -2.19 -0.21 11.43
N PRO A 28 -2.00 -0.51 10.13
CA PRO A 28 -1.24 0.36 9.23
C PRO A 28 -1.88 1.73 9.03
N ASP A 29 -1.06 2.72 8.67
CA ASP A 29 -1.53 4.06 8.26
C ASP A 29 -2.61 3.97 7.17
N ALA A 30 -3.76 4.59 7.41
CA ALA A 30 -4.91 4.51 6.51
C ALA A 30 -4.59 4.97 5.08
N GLN A 31 -3.76 6.01 4.94
CA GLN A 31 -3.37 6.49 3.62
C GLN A 31 -2.39 5.52 2.94
N ALA A 32 -1.48 4.89 3.68
CA ALA A 32 -0.60 3.85 3.13
C ALA A 32 -1.40 2.63 2.63
N VAL A 33 -2.52 2.29 3.29
CA VAL A 33 -3.44 1.25 2.81
C VAL A 33 -4.06 1.64 1.47
N VAL A 34 -4.59 2.87 1.36
CA VAL A 34 -5.16 3.38 0.09
C VAL A 34 -4.13 3.37 -1.03
N ASP A 35 -2.91 3.85 -0.76
CA ASP A 35 -1.83 3.91 -1.75
C ASP A 35 -1.41 2.49 -2.21
N ALA A 36 -1.40 1.51 -1.30
CA ALA A 36 -1.15 0.11 -1.63
C ALA A 36 -2.26 -0.50 -2.53
N GLU A 37 -3.52 -0.16 -2.27
CA GLU A 37 -4.64 -0.59 -3.12
C GLU A 37 -4.60 0.06 -4.52
N CYS A 38 -4.26 1.35 -4.60
CA CYS A 38 -4.01 2.05 -5.87
C CYS A 38 -2.89 1.36 -6.67
N TRP A 39 -1.80 0.95 -6.01
CA TRP A 39 -0.74 0.17 -6.65
C TRP A 39 -1.24 -1.19 -7.16
N ALA A 40 -2.09 -1.87 -6.39
CA ALA A 40 -2.67 -3.15 -6.80
C ALA A 40 -3.61 -3.01 -8.02
N ARG A 41 -4.32 -1.89 -8.15
CA ARG A 41 -5.14 -1.57 -9.33
C ARG A 41 -4.32 -1.09 -10.54
N GLY A 42 -3.04 -0.75 -10.32
CA GLY A 42 -2.15 -0.20 -11.35
C GLY A 42 -2.33 1.30 -11.59
N GLU A 43 -2.97 2.00 -10.66
CA GLU A 43 -3.23 3.45 -10.71
C GLU A 43 -2.00 4.26 -10.29
N MET A 44 -1.08 3.64 -9.52
CA MET A 44 0.19 4.24 -9.14
C MET A 44 1.31 3.19 -9.08
N THR A 45 2.56 3.67 -9.07
CA THR A 45 3.71 2.80 -8.81
C THR A 45 3.94 2.64 -7.32
N ILE A 46 4.58 1.54 -6.91
CA ILE A 46 4.95 1.32 -5.51
C ILE A 46 5.95 2.38 -5.02
N ALA A 47 6.85 2.86 -5.90
CA ALA A 47 7.80 3.92 -5.57
C ALA A 47 7.06 5.21 -5.21
N THR A 48 6.04 5.58 -5.97
CA THR A 48 5.18 6.74 -5.67
C THR A 48 4.50 6.61 -4.31
N ALA A 49 3.96 5.43 -3.97
CA ALA A 49 3.32 5.19 -2.68
C ALA A 49 4.31 5.36 -1.51
N VAL A 50 5.52 4.81 -1.65
CA VAL A 50 6.60 4.93 -0.67
C VAL A 50 7.05 6.38 -0.50
N ASP A 51 7.20 7.13 -1.59
CA ASP A 51 7.63 8.52 -1.55
C ASP A 51 6.58 9.41 -0.89
N GLN A 52 5.29 9.20 -1.18
CA GLN A 52 4.18 9.90 -0.53
C GLN A 52 4.14 9.59 0.98
N TYR A 53 4.30 8.34 1.38
CA TYR A 53 4.38 7.97 2.79
C TYR A 53 5.54 8.67 3.50
N LYS A 54 6.75 8.64 2.92
CA LYS A 54 7.93 9.32 3.47
C LYS A 54 7.72 10.83 3.60
N ALA A 55 7.05 11.47 2.63
CA ALA A 55 6.73 12.88 2.71
C ALA A 55 5.78 13.19 3.88
N ARG A 56 4.74 12.38 4.09
CA ARG A 56 3.82 12.54 5.24
C ARG A 56 4.52 12.38 6.58
N VAL A 57 5.36 11.35 6.72
CA VAL A 57 6.13 11.12 7.95
C VAL A 57 7.05 12.31 8.26
N ARG A 58 7.75 12.85 7.25
CA ARG A 58 8.60 14.06 7.44
C ARG A 58 7.81 15.27 7.92
N LEU A 59 6.59 15.46 7.41
CA LEU A 59 5.71 16.57 7.83
C LEU A 59 5.17 16.40 9.25
N GLN A 60 4.96 15.17 9.71
CA GLN A 60 4.52 14.89 11.08
C GLN A 60 5.63 15.02 12.12
N MET A 61 6.89 14.96 11.69
CA MET A 61 8.07 15.08 12.55
C MET A 61 8.63 16.52 12.65
N ALA A 62 8.05 17.47 11.91
CA ALA A 62 8.45 18.88 11.87
C ALA A 62 7.55 19.73 12.77
#